data_AF-A0A7C7L6Z7-F1
#
_entry.id   AF-A0A7C7L6Z7-F1
#
_cell.length_a   1.000
_cell.length_b   1.000
_cell.length_c   1.000
_cell.angle_alpha   90.00
_cell.angle_beta   90.00
_cell.angle_gamma   90.00
#
_symmetry.space_group_name_H-M   'P 1'
#
loop_
_entity.id
_entity.type
_entity.pdbx_description
1 polymer ?
#
loop_
_entity_poly.entity_id
_entity_poly.type
_entity_poly.pdbx_seq_one_letter_code
_entity_poly.pdbx_strand_id
1 'polypeptide(L)' 'MNIHRFEEVINGREYKIEVSLVSSTTWCAKLGSVPGGASALMPFYGDTPDDAAQQLKNWLALAHRNAQKSV' A
#
# COMPACT_ATOMS: atom_id res chain seq x y z
N MET A 1 18.83 -2.95 3.29
CA MET A 1 17.60 -2.24 2.93
C MET A 1 16.52 -2.69 3.91
N ASN A 2 16.09 -1.84 4.84
CA ASN A 2 15.03 -2.24 5.78
C ASN A 2 13.69 -2.18 5.05
N ILE A 3 13.08 -3.35 4.86
CA ILE A 3 11.77 -3.49 4.23
C ILE A 3 10.82 -4.03 5.29
N HIS A 4 9.81 -3.24 5.64
CA HIS A 4 8.72 -3.65 6.50
C HIS A 4 7.61 -4.24 5.63
N ARG A 5 7.06 -5.37 6.05
CA ARG A 5 5.97 -6.02 5.33
C ARG A 5 4.74 -6.04 6.23
N PHE A 6 3.62 -5.64 5.65
CA PHE A 6 2.32 -5.65 6.30
C PHE A 6 1.37 -6.48 5.46
N GLU A 7 0.61 -7.34 6.11
CA GLU A 7 -0.42 -8.16 5.48
C GLU A 7 -1.76 -7.61 5.96
N GLU A 8 -2.56 -7.10 5.03
CA GLU A 8 -3.82 -6.41 5.35
C GLU A 8 -4.94 -6.98 4.49
N VAL A 9 -6.09 -7.26 5.11
CA VAL A 9 -7.29 -7.70 4.39
C VAL A 9 -8.23 -6.51 4.22
N ILE A 10 -8.38 -6.03 2.99
CA ILE A 10 -9.23 -4.87 2.68
C ILE A 10 -10.37 -5.34 1.77
N ASN A 11 -11.61 -5.18 2.22
CA ASN A 11 -12.82 -5.63 1.48
C ASN A 11 -12.74 -7.10 1.04
N GLY A 12 -12.18 -7.98 1.87
CA GLY A 12 -12.02 -9.40 1.57
C GLY A 12 -10.92 -9.75 0.57
N ARG A 13 -10.10 -8.77 0.15
CA ARG A 13 -8.90 -9.00 -0.65
C ARG A 13 -7.66 -8.85 0.21
N GLU A 14 -6.76 -9.83 0.12
CA GLU A 14 -5.46 -9.79 0.79
C GLU A 14 -4.50 -8.88 0.03
N TYR A 15 -3.97 -7.89 0.73
CA TYR A 15 -2.95 -6.98 0.24
C TYR A 15 -1.67 -7.17 1.02
N LYS A 16 -0.58 -7.36 0.30
CA LYS A 16 0.77 -7.31 0.85
C LYS A 16 1.29 -5.91 0.63
N ILE A 17 1.58 -5.18 1.70
CA ILE A 17 2.17 -3.85 1.65
C ILE A 17 3.64 -3.97 2.03
N GLU A 18 4.51 -3.47 1.17
CA GLU A 18 5.94 -3.39 1.41
C GLU A 18 6.33 -1.94 1.60
N VAL A 19 6.96 -1.63 2.73
CA VAL A 19 7.43 -0.29 3.07
C VAL A 19 8.95 -0.30 3.16
N SER A 20 9.58 0.52 2.34
CA SER A 20 11.04 0.58 2.24
C SER A 20 11.52 2.00 2.49
N LEU A 21 12.63 2.16 3.20
CA LEU A 21 13.28 3.45 3.34
C LEU A 21 13.88 3.87 1.99
N VAL A 22 13.48 5.04 1.48
CA VAL A 22 13.94 5.59 0.18
C VAL A 22 14.85 6.81 0.32
N SER A 23 14.81 7.47 1.48
CA SER A 23 15.73 8.57 1.85
C SER A 23 16.07 8.48 3.34
N SER A 24 16.90 9.38 3.87
CA SER A 24 17.26 9.39 5.30
C SER A 24 16.06 9.51 6.26
N THR A 25 14.93 10.08 5.80
CA THR A 25 13.71 10.26 6.61
C THR A 25 12.43 9.82 5.90
N THR A 26 12.50 9.46 4.62
CA THR A 26 11.31 9.14 3.83
C THR A 26 11.17 7.64 3.63
N TRP A 27 10.02 7.13 4.01
CA TRP A 27 9.56 5.77 3.76
C TRP A 27 8.61 5.75 2.57
N CYS A 28 8.70 4.70 1.75
CA CYS A 28 7.85 4.47 0.59
C CYS A 28 7.08 3.17 0.79
N ALA A 29 5.75 3.26 0.86
CA ALA A 29 4.85 2.13 0.88
C ALA A 29 4.35 1.83 -0.53
N LYS A 30 4.48 0.57 -0.91
CA LYS A 30 4.01 0.03 -2.18
C LYS A 30 3.28 -1.28 -1.94
N LEU A 31 2.44 -1.67 -2.88
CA LEU A 31 1.85 -3.00 -2.86
C LEU A 31 2.88 -4.01 -3.37
N GLY A 32 3.16 -5.04 -2.56
CA GLY A 32 3.99 -6.16 -2.93
C GLY A 32 3.40 -6.83 -4.16
N SER A 33 4.25 -7.13 -5.15
CA SER A 33 3.81 -7.73 -6.41
C SER A 33 3.03 -9.03 -6.15
N VAL A 34 1.72 -8.98 -6.34
CA VAL A 34 0.91 -10.17 -6.59
C VAL A 34 1.19 -10.60 -8.03
N PRO A 35 1.65 -11.84 -8.28
CA PRO A 35 1.89 -12.30 -9.65
C PRO A 35 0.57 -12.24 -10.44
N GLY A 36 0.53 -11.37 -11.46
CA GLY A 36 -0.64 -11.16 -12.33
C GLY A 36 -1.57 -10.00 -11.95
N GLY A 37 -1.26 -9.21 -10.90
CA GLY A 37 -2.02 -8.00 -10.55
C GLY A 37 -1.44 -6.74 -11.18
N ALA A 38 -2.30 -5.74 -11.46
CA ALA A 38 -1.88 -4.43 -11.93
C ALA A 38 -0.91 -3.79 -10.92
N SER A 39 0.38 -3.83 -11.24
CA SER A 39 1.47 -3.35 -10.37
C SER A 39 1.60 -1.82 -10.33
N ALA A 40 0.62 -1.10 -10.90
CA ALA A 40 0.61 0.36 -11.04
C ALA A 40 -0.16 1.00 -9.89
N LEU A 41 0.29 0.77 -8.67
CA LEU A 41 -0.18 1.54 -7.52
C LEU A 41 0.87 2.58 -7.20
N MET A 42 0.45 3.85 -7.22
CA MET A 42 1.32 4.96 -6.87
C MET A 42 1.93 4.69 -5.48
N PRO A 43 3.25 4.90 -5.31
CA PRO A 43 3.89 4.80 -4.01
C PRO A 43 3.37 5.90 -3.09
N PHE A 44 3.10 5.54 -1.83
CA PHE A 44 2.80 6.50 -0.77
C PHE A 44 4.05 6.76 0.06
N TYR A 45 4.23 8.01 0.48
CA TYR A 45 5.39 8.42 1.25
C TYR A 45 5.00 8.91 2.63
N GLY A 46 5.79 8.56 3.63
CA GLY A 46 5.61 9.00 5.02
C GLY A 46 6.93 9.12 5.76
N ASP A 47 6.93 9.86 6.86
CA ASP A 47 8.11 10.02 7.74
C ASP A 47 8.41 8.75 8.56
N THR A 48 7.44 7.84 8.65
CA THR A 48 7.59 6.55 9.34
C THR A 48 7.07 5.41 8.46
N PRO A 49 7.51 4.16 8.69
CA PRO A 49 7.01 3.04 7.92
C PRO A 49 5.51 2.80 8.14
N ASP A 50 5.00 3.12 9.33
CA ASP A 50 3.58 3.00 9.66
C ASP A 50 2.73 4.07 8.97
N ASP A 51 3.20 5.33 8.95
CA ASP A 51 2.52 6.42 8.27
C ASP A 51 2.37 6.15 6.76
N ALA A 52 3.47 5.73 6.11
CA ALA A 52 3.44 5.37 4.70
C ALA A 52 2.47 4.21 4.42
N ALA A 53 2.47 3.17 5.28
CA ALA A 53 1.53 2.05 5.18
C ALA A 53 0.08 2.53 5.33
N GLN A 54 -0.20 3.39 6.32
CA GLN A 54 -1.55 3.87 6.63
C GLN A 54 -2.14 4.69 5.47
N GLN A 55 -1.33 5.53 4.83
CA GLN A 55 -1.76 6.26 3.63
C GLN A 55 -2.16 5.33 2.50
N LEU A 56 -1.37 4.27 2.25
CA LEU A 56 -1.69 3.27 1.23
C LEU A 56 -2.95 2.48 1.57
N LYS A 57 -3.14 2.06 2.82
CA LYS A 57 -4.38 1.37 3.26
C LYS A 57 -5.62 2.23 3.05
N ASN A 58 -5.56 3.51 3.45
CA ASN A 58 -6.68 4.44 3.33
C ASN A 58 -7.05 4.63 1.85
N TRP A 59 -6.06 4.77 0.99
CA TRP A 59 -6.28 4.84 -0.45
C TRP A 59 -6.89 3.54 -1.00
N LEU A 60 -6.39 2.37 -0.61
CA LEU A 60 -6.96 1.07 -1.00
C LEU A 60 -8.43 0.95 -0.58
N ALA A 61 -8.74 1.27 0.68
CA ALA A 61 -10.10 1.27 1.19
C ALA A 61 -11.03 2.17 0.35
N LEU A 62 -10.54 3.35 -0.04
CA LEU A 62 -11.28 4.29 -0.90
C LEU A 62 -11.42 3.79 -2.34
N ALA A 63 -10.35 3.30 -2.96
CA ALA A 63 -10.34 2.78 -4.32
C ALA A 63 -11.31 1.59 -4.47
N HIS A 64 -11.35 0.70 -3.47
CA HIS A 64 -12.30 -0.40 -3.42
C HIS A 64 -13.75 0.06 -3.26
N ARG A 65 -13.99 1.08 -2.42
CA ARG A 65 -15.33 1.66 -2.28
C ARG A 65 -15.84 2.28 -3.58
N ASN A 66 -14.95 2.93 -4.34
CA ASN A 66 -15.32 3.55 -5.62
C ASN A 66 -15.51 2.50 -6.73
N ALA A 67 -14.69 1.44 -6.75
CA ALA A 67 -14.86 0.32 -7.67
C ALA A 67 -16.19 -0.43 -7.46
N GLN A 68 -16.69 -0.49 -6.23
CA GLN A 68 -18.01 -1.09 -5.91
C GLN A 68 -19.20 -0.19 -6.31
N LYS A 69 -18.98 1.10 -6.58
CA LYS A 69 -20.05 2.07 -6.87
C LYS A 69 -20.27 2.35 -8.37
N SER A 70 -19.54 1.66 -9.26
CA SER A 70 -19.87 1.61 -10.68
C SER A 70 -20.80 0.43 -10.95
N VAL A 71 -22.09 0.60 -10.66
CA VAL A 71 -23.18 -0.22 -11.20
C VAL A 71 -24.35 0.68 -11.57
#